data_AF-A0A8T3Y890-F1
#
_entry.id   AF-A0A8T3Y890-F1
#
_cell.length_a   1.000
_cell.length_b   1.000
_cell.length_c   1.000
_cell.angle_alpha   90.00
_cell.angle_beta   90.00
_cell.angle_gamma   90.00
#
_symmetry.space_group_name_H-M   'P 1'
#
loop_
_entity.id
_entity.type
_entity.pdbx_description
1 polymer ?
#
loop_
_entity_poly.entity_id
_entity_poly.type
_entity_poly.pdbx_seq_one_letter_code
_entity_poly.pdbx_strand_id
1 'polypeptide(L)'
;MKEFLMGAGVVILIIIGSLVGAQFLYKSLEGSKECRANADCGSSAYCGSDFECHPFPNPQPAPSYTLPAFILAFAIVAGSYIYRSKSP
;
A
#
# COMPACT_ATOMS: atom_id res chain seq x y z
N MET A 1 49.77 26.07 10.42
CA MET A 1 49.70 24.87 9.56
C MET A 1 49.16 23.64 10.30
N LYS A 2 49.64 23.30 11.50
CA LYS A 2 49.14 22.14 12.28
C LYS A 2 47.64 22.21 12.62
N GLU A 3 47.14 23.38 13.03
CA GLU A 3 45.71 23.59 13.33
C GLU A 3 44.80 23.38 12.11
N PHE A 4 45.25 23.80 10.92
CA PHE A 4 44.51 23.61 9.66
C PHE A 4 44.49 22.14 9.23
N LEU A 5 45.61 21.42 9.42
CA LEU A 5 45.72 19.98 9.16
C LEU A 5 44.84 19.15 10.09
N MET A 6 44.75 19.52 11.38
CA MET A 6 43.82 18.88 12.32
C MET A 6 42.36 19.14 11.95
N GLY A 7 42.01 20.38 11.61
CA GLY A 7 40.65 20.71 11.16
C GLY A 7 40.24 19.93 9.91
N ALA A 8 41.10 19.88 8.90
CA ALA A 8 40.85 19.10 7.69
C ALA A 8 40.73 17.59 7.98
N GLY A 9 41.58 17.06 8.87
CA GLY A 9 41.53 15.65 9.29
C GLY A 9 40.20 15.28 9.95
N VAL A 10 39.70 16.11 10.86
CA VAL A 10 38.41 15.88 11.54
C VAL A 10 37.25 15.88 10.54
N VAL A 11 37.23 16.83 9.59
CA VAL A 11 36.19 16.91 8.55
C VAL A 11 36.20 15.65 7.68
N ILE A 12 37.38 15.19 7.24
CA ILE A 12 37.52 13.95 6.46
C ILE A 12 37.01 12.75 7.25
N LEU A 13 37.32 12.67 8.55
CA LEU A 13 36.89 11.58 9.42
C LEU A 13 35.37 11.54 9.58
N ILE A 14 34.72 12.70 9.71
CA ILE A 14 33.25 12.81 9.76
C ILE A 14 32.63 12.35 8.43
N ILE A 15 33.20 12.75 7.29
CA ILE A 15 32.72 12.33 5.97
C ILE A 15 32.84 10.81 5.81
N ILE A 16 33.99 10.24 6.16
CA ILE A 16 34.20 8.79 6.07
C ILE A 16 33.25 8.06 7.03
N GLY A 17 33.13 8.52 8.27
CA GLY A 17 32.25 7.92 9.27
C GLY A 17 30.77 7.95 8.84
N SER A 18 30.31 9.05 8.26
CA SER A 18 28.94 9.17 7.74
C SER A 18 28.68 8.28 6.52
N LEU A 19 29.65 8.15 5.61
CA LEU A 19 29.55 7.23 4.47
C LEU A 19 29.48 5.77 4.93
N VAL A 20 30.33 5.36 5.87
CA VAL A 20 30.33 4.00 6.41
C VAL A 20 29.03 3.71 7.17
N GLY A 21 28.55 4.65 7.97
CA GLY A 21 27.29 4.54 8.68
C GLY A 21 26.09 4.41 7.74
N ALA A 22 26.05 5.22 6.67
CA ALA A 22 25.00 5.14 5.66
C ALA A 22 24.99 3.77 4.96
N GLN A 23 26.16 3.27 4.53
CA GLN A 23 26.27 1.95 3.88
C GLN A 23 25.80 0.81 4.79
N PHE A 24 26.12 0.87 6.09
CA PHE A 24 25.65 -0.11 7.07
C PHE A 24 24.13 -0.09 7.20
N LEU A 25 23.52 1.10 7.32
CA LEU A 25 22.07 1.25 7.40
C LEU A 25 21.36 0.74 6.14
N TYR A 26 21.87 1.08 4.95
CA TYR A 26 21.30 0.59 3.69
C TYR A 26 21.29 -0.93 3.61
N LYS A 27 22.40 -1.59 3.96
CA LYS A 27 22.47 -3.07 3.96
C LYS A 27 21.57 -3.70 5.01
N SER A 28 21.46 -3.08 6.19
CA SER A 28 20.57 -3.55 7.25
C SER A 28 19.09 -3.47 6.85
N LEU A 29 18.70 -2.40 6.15
CA LEU A 29 17.34 -2.19 5.64
C LEU A 29 17.01 -3.07 4.42
N GLU A 30 18.01 -3.43 3.60
CA GLU A 30 17.81 -4.39 2.52
C GLU A 30 17.67 -5.82 3.01
N GLY A 31 18.39 -6.18 4.09
CA GLY A 31 18.30 -7.50 4.71
C GLY A 31 16.97 -7.78 5.42
N SER A 32 16.18 -6.75 5.71
CA SER A 32 14.86 -6.87 6.33
C SER A 32 13.70 -6.97 5.32
N LYS A 33 13.98 -6.94 4.02
CA LYS A 33 12.93 -7.07 2.98
C LYS A 33 12.68 -8.54 2.68
N GLU A 34 11.42 -8.95 2.74
CA GLU A 34 10.99 -10.29 2.34
C GLU A 34 10.92 -10.41 0.81
N CYS A 35 10.48 -9.35 0.13
CA CYS A 35 10.31 -9.33 -1.33
C CYS A 35 10.67 -7.97 -1.96
N ARG A 36 11.00 -7.97 -3.26
CA ARG A 36 11.17 -6.77 -4.10
C ARG A 36 10.16 -6.72 -5.24
N ALA A 37 9.74 -7.88 -5.71
CA ALA A 37 8.76 -8.05 -6.77
C ALA A 37 7.81 -9.20 -6.42
N ASN A 38 6.65 -9.23 -7.08
CA ASN A 38 5.68 -10.31 -6.91
C ASN A 38 6.26 -11.69 -7.25
N ALA A 39 7.27 -11.75 -8.12
CA ALA A 39 7.96 -12.98 -8.47
C ALA A 39 8.80 -13.58 -7.33
N ASP A 40 9.11 -12.79 -6.30
CA ASP A 40 9.84 -13.25 -5.11
C ASP A 40 8.90 -13.95 -4.12
N CYS A 41 7.59 -13.74 -4.23
CA CYS A 41 6.57 -14.36 -3.40
C CYS A 41 6.04 -15.67 -4.01
N GLY A 42 5.45 -16.54 -3.18
CA GLY A 42 4.78 -17.76 -3.66
C GLY A 42 3.60 -17.46 -4.59
N SER A 43 3.16 -18.47 -5.36
CA SER A 43 2.13 -18.31 -6.40
C SER A 43 0.76 -17.79 -5.92
N SER A 44 0.51 -17.81 -4.61
CA SER A 44 -0.72 -17.33 -3.96
C SER A 44 -0.54 -15.99 -3.23
N ALA A 45 0.57 -15.30 -3.42
CA ALA A 45 0.91 -14.05 -2.73
C ALA A 45 1.46 -12.98 -3.68
N TYR A 46 1.43 -11.73 -3.23
CA TYR A 46 2.01 -10.57 -3.91
C TYR A 46 2.94 -9.80 -2.96
N CYS A 47 3.86 -9.02 -3.52
CA CYS A 47 4.77 -8.20 -2.73
C CYS A 47 4.09 -6.87 -2.38
N GLY A 48 3.93 -6.60 -1.08
CA GLY A 48 3.38 -5.36 -0.58
C GLY A 48 4.37 -4.19 -0.65
N SER A 49 3.86 -2.97 -0.44
CA SER A 49 4.70 -1.75 -0.35
C SER A 49 5.57 -1.71 0.91
N ASP A 50 5.25 -2.54 1.89
CA ASP A 50 6.01 -2.84 3.10
C ASP A 50 7.17 -3.82 2.85
N PHE A 51 7.31 -4.34 1.61
CA PHE A 51 8.28 -5.37 1.23
C PHE A 51 8.02 -6.72 1.92
N GLU A 52 6.77 -7.00 2.29
CA GLU A 52 6.30 -8.28 2.84
C GLU A 52 5.40 -9.00 1.82
N CYS A 53 5.36 -10.33 1.86
CA CYS A 53 4.51 -11.13 0.98
C CYS A 53 3.09 -11.27 1.56
N HIS A 54 2.10 -10.71 0.87
CA HIS A 54 0.69 -10.75 1.28
C HIS A 54 -0.10 -11.78 0.46
N PRO A 55 -1.02 -12.56 1.05
CA PRO A 55 -1.88 -13.45 0.29
C PRO A 55 -2.81 -12.68 -0.65
N PHE A 56 -3.06 -13.22 -1.84
CA PHE A 56 -4.10 -12.65 -2.70
C PHE A 56 -5.44 -12.68 -1.98
N PRO A 57 -6.26 -11.61 -2.10
CA PRO A 57 -7.59 -11.61 -1.52
C PRO A 57 -8.40 -12.76 -2.12
N ASN A 58 -8.92 -13.63 -1.27
CA ASN A 58 -9.85 -14.65 -1.72
C ASN A 58 -11.07 -13.95 -2.31
N PRO A 59 -11.53 -14.36 -3.51
CA PRO A 59 -12.75 -13.81 -4.09
C PRO A 59 -13.90 -14.09 -3.13
N GLN A 60 -14.36 -13.04 -2.43
CA GLN A 60 -15.57 -13.09 -1.64
C GLN A 60 -16.74 -13.28 -2.62
N PRO A 61 -17.75 -14.11 -2.28
CA PRO A 61 -18.96 -14.17 -3.09
C PRO A 61 -19.55 -12.76 -3.21
N ALA A 62 -19.91 -12.37 -4.43
CA ALA A 62 -20.51 -11.06 -4.67
C ALA A 62 -21.72 -10.86 -3.74
N PRO A 63 -21.87 -9.69 -3.11
CA PRO A 63 -23.00 -9.45 -2.22
C PRO A 63 -24.31 -9.58 -3.00
N SER A 64 -25.32 -10.18 -2.38
CA SER A 64 -26.64 -10.34 -3.00
C SER A 64 -27.32 -8.98 -3.12
N TYR A 65 -27.51 -8.52 -4.37
CA TYR A 65 -28.25 -7.29 -4.67
C TYR A 65 -29.76 -7.51 -4.84
N THR A 66 -30.25 -8.72 -4.59
CA THR A 66 -31.66 -9.07 -4.79
C THR A 66 -32.60 -8.23 -3.91
N LEU A 67 -32.25 -8.05 -2.64
CA LEU A 67 -33.04 -7.25 -1.70
C LEU A 67 -33.09 -5.76 -2.08
N PRO A 68 -31.96 -5.05 -2.29
CA PRO A 68 -32.00 -3.65 -2.72
C PRO A 68 -32.66 -3.48 -4.09
N ALA A 69 -32.47 -4.42 -5.03
CA ALA A 69 -33.16 -4.39 -6.32
C ALA A 69 -34.68 -4.51 -6.17
N PHE A 70 -35.16 -5.37 -5.26
CA PHE A 70 -36.58 -5.52 -4.98
C PHE A 70 -37.18 -4.25 -4.35
N ILE A 71 -36.48 -3.63 -3.41
CA ILE A 71 -36.90 -2.36 -2.80
C ILE A 71 -37.01 -1.27 -3.87
N LEU A 72 -36.01 -1.16 -4.75
CA LEU A 72 -36.01 -0.19 -5.84
C LEU A 72 -37.18 -0.43 -6.81
N ALA A 73 -37.40 -1.68 -7.21
CA ALA A 73 -38.51 -2.06 -8.08
C ALA A 73 -39.87 -1.71 -7.45
N PHE A 74 -40.06 -2.03 -6.17
CA PHE A 74 -41.29 -1.70 -5.46
C PHE A 74 -41.51 -0.18 -5.36
N ALA A 75 -40.46 0.59 -5.06
CA ALA A 75 -40.53 2.05 -4.98
C ALA A 75 -40.95 2.67 -6.33
N ILE A 76 -40.40 2.19 -7.44
CA ILE A 76 -40.77 2.65 -8.80
C ILE A 76 -42.24 2.34 -9.09
N VAL A 77 -42.70 1.11 -8.82
CA VAL A 77 -44.09 0.69 -9.05
C VAL A 77 -45.04 1.52 -8.19
N ALA A 78 -44.80 1.63 -6.89
CA ALA A 78 -45.64 2.40 -5.99
C ALA A 78 -45.67 3.90 -6.37
N GLY A 79 -44.51 4.48 -6.70
CA GLY A 79 -44.42 5.86 -7.17
C GLY A 79 -45.22 6.10 -8.45
N SER A 80 -45.13 5.18 -9.41
CA SER A 80 -45.90 5.26 -10.66
C SER A 80 -47.41 5.20 -10.44
N TYR A 81 -47.86 4.39 -9.47
CA TYR A 81 -49.28 4.25 -9.14
C TYR A 81 -49.82 5.52 -8.47
N ILE A 82 -49.06 6.10 -7.54
CA ILE A 82 -49.41 7.38 -6.89
C ILE A 82 -49.45 8.51 -7.92
N TYR A 83 -48.46 8.58 -8.82
CA TYR A 83 -48.41 9.59 -9.87
C TYR A 83 -49.62 9.49 -10.81
N ARG A 84 -49.97 8.27 -11.26
CA ARG A 84 -51.16 8.04 -12.09
C ARG A 84 -52.46 8.42 -11.37
N SER A 85 -52.55 8.21 -10.06
CA SER A 85 -53.73 8.56 -9.27
C SER A 85 -53.90 10.07 -9.04
N LYS A 86 -52.83 10.87 -9.17
CA LYS A 86 -52.84 12.33 -8.95
C LYS A 86 -52.77 13.15 -10.23
N SER A 87 -52.46 12.52 -11.36
CA SER A 87 -52.48 13.18 -12.66
C SER A 87 -53.94 13.31 -13.14
N PRO A 88 -54.41 14.52 -13.52
CA PRO A 88 -55.79 14.76 -13.95
C PRO A 88 -56.19 13.97 -15.20
#